data_AF-A0A6G6YEG2-F1
#
_entry.id   AF-A0A6G6YEG2-F1
#
_cell.length_a   1.000
_cell.length_b   1.000
_cell.length_c   1.000
_cell.angle_alpha   90.00
_cell.angle_beta   90.00
_cell.angle_gamma   90.00
#
_symmetry.space_group_name_H-M   'P 1'
#
loop_
_entity.id
_entity.type
_entity.pdbx_description
1 polymer ?
#
loop_
_entity_poly.entity_id
_entity_poly.type
_entity_poly.pdbx_seq_one_letter_code
_entity_poly.pdbx_strand_id
1 'polypeptide(L)'
;MKNIPCIKFLILLIFSNISVFGQNNNIKISDNLFIERRNNIHGVVDSLNNIIIPFEYNYISFKNSVFIVEKGENSGILNFQNKEIVPINFKYIIPKKNNLFIICTKSPKCGLIDNKGKIILPTIFNDINSNLYEEYYLVENEKGLFGVYDIKGNNIYPEEYIFYKEDNYKVFAQKDNKAYILDLENLSKTVILDENISFIKTANNFTIGEKRYQIFKQNGKFGVINSSNTVVIPPSYDKLTPSQNWKYYIIEQNNKKGLINIENKIIKDMKYDEIQLIKEYIILKAAGKKDEFYSYE
;
A
#
# COMPACT_ATOMS: atom_id res chain seq x y z
N MET A 1 18.92 -14.67 -7.35
CA MET A 1 17.55 -14.66 -7.92
C MET A 1 16.75 -15.75 -7.23
N LYS A 2 15.91 -15.38 -6.27
CA LYS A 2 14.94 -16.26 -5.61
C LYS A 2 13.65 -15.48 -5.49
N ASN A 3 12.59 -16.01 -6.10
CA ASN A 3 11.23 -15.51 -6.01
C ASN A 3 10.80 -15.46 -4.54
N ILE A 4 10.38 -14.29 -4.07
CA ILE A 4 9.74 -14.12 -2.76
C ILE A 4 8.23 -14.32 -2.99
N PRO A 5 7.57 -15.25 -2.28
CA PRO A 5 6.16 -15.53 -2.51
C PRO A 5 5.28 -14.45 -1.85
N CYS A 6 4.19 -14.09 -2.53
CA CYS A 6 3.07 -13.32 -1.99
C CYS A 6 2.61 -13.92 -0.65
N ILE A 7 2.52 -13.07 0.35
CA ILE A 7 2.04 -13.39 1.71
C ILE A 7 0.60 -13.90 1.62
N LYS A 8 0.41 -15.20 1.88
CA LYS A 8 -0.90 -15.78 2.19
C LYS A 8 -1.31 -15.36 3.59
N PHE A 9 -2.37 -14.58 3.71
CA PHE A 9 -3.10 -14.44 4.98
C PHE A 9 -3.77 -15.79 5.29
N LEU A 10 -3.22 -16.53 6.25
CA LEU A 10 -3.84 -17.72 6.83
C LEU A 10 -4.58 -17.29 8.10
N ILE A 11 -5.90 -17.12 8.02
CA ILE A 11 -6.73 -16.96 9.21
C ILE A 11 -6.95 -18.37 9.78
N LEU A 12 -6.30 -18.67 10.92
CA LEU A 12 -6.60 -19.84 11.73
C LEU A 12 -7.89 -19.58 12.50
N LEU A 13 -8.97 -20.31 12.18
CA LEU A 13 -10.16 -20.38 13.01
C LEU A 13 -10.10 -21.69 13.81
N ILE A 14 -10.06 -21.55 15.14
CA ILE A 14 -10.27 -22.65 16.10
C ILE A 14 -11.72 -23.12 15.94
N PHE A 15 -11.92 -24.41 15.66
CA PHE A 15 -13.23 -25.05 15.74
C PHE A 15 -13.51 -25.40 17.20
N SER A 16 -14.52 -24.76 17.78
CA SER A 16 -15.32 -25.39 18.84
C SER A 16 -16.67 -25.78 18.23
N ASN A 17 -16.97 -27.08 18.31
CA ASN A 17 -18.20 -27.68 17.83
C ASN A 17 -19.40 -27.06 18.55
N ILE A 18 -20.21 -26.28 17.83
CA ILE A 18 -21.59 -25.99 18.23
C ILE A 18 -22.45 -26.14 16.98
N SER A 19 -23.32 -27.14 17.01
CA SER A 19 -24.43 -27.32 16.09
C SER A 19 -25.40 -26.14 16.21
N VAL A 20 -25.44 -25.27 15.21
CA VAL A 20 -26.38 -24.14 15.13
C VAL A 20 -27.20 -24.27 13.86
N PHE A 21 -28.52 -24.34 14.01
CA PHE A 21 -29.50 -24.18 12.94
C PHE A 21 -29.15 -22.97 12.07
N GLY A 22 -29.02 -23.16 10.76
CA GLY A 22 -28.54 -22.14 9.83
C GLY A 22 -29.38 -20.87 9.87
N GLN A 23 -28.86 -19.81 10.49
CA GLN A 23 -29.40 -18.47 10.35
C GLN A 23 -29.09 -17.98 8.93
N ASN A 24 -30.14 -17.69 8.15
CA ASN A 24 -30.00 -16.95 6.91
C ASN A 24 -29.48 -15.55 7.26
N ASN A 25 -28.20 -15.31 6.99
CA ASN A 25 -27.57 -14.01 7.20
C ASN A 25 -28.07 -13.04 6.13
N ASN A 26 -29.17 -12.33 6.40
CA ASN A 26 -29.69 -11.28 5.54
C ASN A 26 -28.94 -9.97 5.80
N ILE A 27 -28.36 -9.37 4.77
CA ILE A 27 -27.72 -8.05 4.85
C ILE A 27 -28.70 -7.00 4.34
N LYS A 28 -29.20 -6.13 5.22
CA LYS A 28 -30.09 -5.03 4.87
C LYS A 28 -29.34 -3.96 4.07
N ILE A 29 -29.83 -3.62 2.88
CA ILE A 29 -29.32 -2.53 2.04
C ILE A 29 -30.10 -1.24 2.32
N SER A 30 -31.43 -1.36 2.32
CA SER A 30 -32.39 -0.31 2.65
C SER A 30 -33.65 -0.95 3.26
N ASP A 31 -34.66 -0.17 3.60
CA ASP A 31 -35.90 -0.71 4.20
C ASP A 31 -36.59 -1.77 3.33
N ASN A 32 -36.40 -1.71 2.00
CA ASN A 32 -37.08 -2.58 1.05
C ASN A 32 -36.14 -3.48 0.25
N LEU A 33 -34.84 -3.58 0.59
CA LEU A 33 -33.87 -4.36 -0.18
C LEU A 33 -32.90 -5.10 0.73
N PHE A 34 -32.74 -6.40 0.48
CA PHE A 34 -31.93 -7.31 1.28
C PHE A 34 -31.06 -8.18 0.38
N ILE A 35 -29.78 -8.29 0.72
CA ILE A 35 -28.92 -9.36 0.17
C ILE A 35 -29.18 -10.59 1.02
N GLU A 36 -29.60 -11.67 0.38
CA GLU A 36 -29.84 -12.95 1.03
C GLU A 36 -28.86 -14.00 0.54
N ARG A 37 -28.58 -14.98 1.40
CA ARG A 37 -27.82 -16.18 1.05
C ARG A 37 -28.73 -17.40 1.17
N ARG A 38 -28.87 -18.15 0.08
CA ARG A 38 -29.59 -19.42 0.01
C ARG A 38 -28.65 -20.47 -0.56
N ASN A 39 -28.46 -21.62 0.10
CA ASN A 39 -27.60 -22.72 -0.39
C ASN A 39 -26.21 -22.27 -0.90
N ASN A 40 -25.54 -21.38 -0.16
CA ASN A 40 -24.21 -20.81 -0.49
C ASN A 40 -24.13 -19.88 -1.70
N ILE A 41 -25.26 -19.53 -2.31
CA ILE A 41 -25.34 -18.51 -3.36
C ILE A 41 -26.15 -17.31 -2.87
N HIS A 42 -25.80 -16.13 -3.37
CA HIS A 42 -26.37 -14.85 -2.99
C HIS A 42 -27.31 -14.35 -4.10
N GLY A 43 -28.37 -13.68 -3.66
CA GLY A 43 -29.30 -12.93 -4.48
C GLY A 43 -29.74 -11.68 -3.73
N VAL A 44 -30.51 -10.83 -4.39
CA VAL A 44 -31.11 -9.63 -3.77
C VAL A 44 -32.61 -9.74 -3.90
N VAL A 45 -33.32 -9.54 -2.80
CA VAL A 45 -34.78 -9.54 -2.77
C VAL A 45 -35.30 -8.22 -2.20
N ASP A 46 -36.54 -7.89 -2.54
CA ASP A 46 -37.25 -6.82 -1.87
C ASP A 46 -37.93 -7.27 -0.57
N SER A 47 -38.61 -6.35 0.13
CA SER A 47 -39.35 -6.65 1.37
C SER A 47 -40.54 -7.59 1.20
N LEU A 48 -40.99 -7.84 -0.04
CA LEU A 48 -42.04 -8.81 -0.39
C LEU A 48 -41.45 -10.14 -0.86
N ASN A 49 -40.13 -10.34 -0.75
CA ASN A 49 -39.38 -11.49 -1.27
C ASN A 49 -39.39 -11.62 -2.80
N ASN A 50 -39.72 -10.56 -3.55
CA ASN A 50 -39.52 -10.57 -5.00
C ASN A 50 -38.01 -10.55 -5.30
N ILE A 51 -37.59 -11.37 -6.26
CA ILE A 51 -36.18 -11.48 -6.65
C ILE A 51 -35.81 -10.28 -7.55
N ILE A 52 -34.91 -9.42 -7.06
CA ILE A 52 -34.34 -8.30 -7.80
C ILE A 52 -33.07 -8.75 -8.54
N ILE A 53 -32.17 -9.44 -7.84
CA ILE A 53 -30.97 -10.07 -8.40
C ILE A 53 -31.07 -11.57 -8.12
N PRO A 54 -30.97 -12.44 -9.14
CA PRO A 54 -31.15 -13.88 -8.99
C PRO A 54 -30.11 -14.50 -8.05
N PHE A 55 -30.50 -15.60 -7.39
CA PHE A 55 -29.61 -16.41 -6.56
C PHE A 55 -28.69 -17.23 -7.46
N GLU A 56 -27.59 -16.63 -7.92
CA GLU A 56 -26.60 -17.30 -8.78
C GLU A 56 -25.15 -16.83 -8.53
N TYR A 57 -24.94 -15.97 -7.54
CA TYR A 57 -23.65 -15.34 -7.27
C TYR A 57 -22.98 -15.95 -6.05
N ASN A 58 -21.66 -16.12 -6.09
CA ASN A 58 -20.88 -16.56 -4.92
C ASN A 58 -20.93 -15.50 -3.82
N TYR A 59 -20.95 -14.21 -4.21
CA TYR A 59 -21.00 -13.08 -3.30
C TYR A 59 -21.68 -11.88 -3.97
N ILE A 60 -22.40 -11.07 -3.17
CA ILE A 60 -22.94 -9.78 -3.58
C ILE A 60 -22.64 -8.79 -2.47
N SER A 61 -22.18 -7.59 -2.83
CA SER A 61 -22.12 -6.44 -1.94
C SER A 61 -22.75 -5.21 -2.59
N PHE A 62 -23.31 -4.34 -1.75
CA PHE A 62 -23.88 -3.08 -2.21
C PHE A 62 -23.00 -1.91 -1.75
N LYS A 63 -22.40 -1.21 -2.72
CA LYS A 63 -21.50 -0.06 -2.50
C LYS A 63 -21.72 0.96 -3.60
N ASN A 64 -21.62 2.25 -3.27
CA ASN A 64 -21.71 3.35 -4.25
C ASN A 64 -22.96 3.26 -5.16
N SER A 65 -24.08 2.84 -4.57
CA SER A 65 -25.39 2.70 -5.22
C SER A 65 -25.50 1.64 -6.33
N VAL A 66 -24.60 0.65 -6.34
CA VAL A 66 -24.61 -0.48 -7.30
C VAL A 66 -24.31 -1.79 -6.59
N PHE A 67 -24.62 -2.92 -7.26
CA PHE A 67 -24.28 -4.24 -6.78
C PHE A 67 -22.95 -4.70 -7.37
N ILE A 68 -21.96 -4.93 -6.52
CA ILE A 68 -20.75 -5.66 -6.92
C ILE A 68 -21.04 -7.13 -6.70
N VAL A 69 -20.92 -7.93 -7.76
CA VAL A 69 -21.24 -9.36 -7.74
C VAL A 69 -20.00 -10.19 -8.07
N GLU A 70 -19.88 -11.37 -7.46
CA GLU A 70 -18.87 -12.36 -7.79
C GLU A 70 -19.53 -13.64 -8.30
N LYS A 71 -19.12 -14.12 -9.46
CA LYS A 71 -19.56 -15.38 -10.07
C LYS A 71 -18.35 -16.19 -10.51
N GLY A 72 -18.14 -17.33 -9.86
CA GLY A 72 -16.91 -18.10 -9.96
C GLY A 72 -15.72 -17.29 -9.45
N GLU A 73 -14.73 -17.05 -10.32
CA GLU A 73 -13.53 -16.28 -10.00
C GLU A 73 -13.59 -14.82 -10.48
N ASN A 74 -14.70 -14.42 -11.08
CA ASN A 74 -14.85 -13.13 -11.73
C ASN A 74 -15.86 -12.24 -10.99
N SER A 75 -15.69 -10.95 -11.12
CA SER A 75 -16.52 -9.91 -10.53
C SER A 75 -17.09 -9.01 -11.62
N GLY A 76 -18.27 -8.45 -11.38
CA GLY A 76 -18.94 -7.46 -12.22
C GLY A 76 -19.76 -6.48 -11.39
N ILE A 77 -20.39 -5.51 -12.06
CA ILE A 77 -21.27 -4.53 -11.42
C ILE A 77 -22.63 -4.58 -12.10
N LEU A 78 -23.70 -4.72 -11.30
CA LEU A 78 -25.07 -4.71 -11.75
C LEU A 78 -25.83 -3.48 -11.23
N ASN A 79 -26.81 -3.03 -12.00
CA ASN A 79 -27.81 -2.07 -11.54
C ASN A 79 -29.01 -2.79 -10.87
N PHE A 80 -30.01 -2.01 -10.42
CA PHE A 80 -31.24 -2.52 -9.81
C PHE A 80 -32.16 -3.29 -10.77
N GLN A 81 -31.92 -3.23 -12.08
CA GLN A 81 -32.65 -3.98 -13.10
C GLN A 81 -31.93 -5.29 -13.47
N ASN A 82 -30.95 -5.73 -12.67
CA ASN A 82 -30.11 -6.88 -12.96
C ASN A 82 -29.35 -6.77 -14.30
N LYS A 83 -29.10 -5.54 -14.76
CA LYS A 83 -28.32 -5.28 -15.97
C LYS A 83 -26.87 -5.00 -15.60
N GLU A 84 -25.95 -5.63 -16.32
CA GLU A 84 -24.52 -5.36 -16.21
C GLU A 84 -24.21 -3.90 -16.58
N ILE A 85 -23.66 -3.17 -15.61
CA ILE A 85 -22.94 -1.91 -15.81
C ILE A 85 -21.49 -2.23 -16.19
N VAL A 86 -20.91 -3.20 -15.48
CA VAL A 86 -19.57 -3.75 -15.74
C VAL A 86 -19.70 -5.26 -15.91
N PRO A 87 -19.22 -5.83 -17.02
CA PRO A 87 -19.29 -7.26 -17.26
C PRO A 87 -18.61 -8.10 -16.17
N ILE A 88 -19.12 -9.30 -15.93
CA ILE A 88 -18.58 -10.23 -14.90
C ILE A 88 -17.34 -10.97 -15.44
N ASN A 89 -16.28 -10.24 -15.74
CA ASN A 89 -15.03 -10.75 -16.30
C ASN A 89 -13.76 -10.17 -15.66
N PHE A 90 -13.91 -9.28 -14.66
CA PHE A 90 -12.79 -8.75 -13.89
C PHE A 90 -12.42 -9.70 -12.75
N LYS A 91 -11.15 -9.72 -12.35
CA LYS A 91 -10.70 -10.51 -11.20
C LYS A 91 -11.06 -9.84 -9.87
N TYR A 92 -10.93 -8.51 -9.81
CA TYR A 92 -11.22 -7.71 -8.63
C TYR A 92 -11.97 -6.43 -9.02
N ILE A 93 -12.95 -6.07 -8.20
CA ILE A 93 -13.62 -4.77 -8.24
C ILE A 93 -13.56 -4.19 -6.82
N ILE A 94 -12.80 -3.11 -6.66
CA ILE A 94 -12.51 -2.50 -5.36
C ILE A 94 -13.26 -1.18 -5.28
N PRO A 95 -14.31 -1.06 -4.44
CA PRO A 95 -15.04 0.19 -4.28
C PRO A 95 -14.15 1.25 -3.62
N LYS A 96 -14.31 2.50 -4.08
CA LYS A 96 -13.63 3.70 -3.60
C LYS A 96 -14.65 4.79 -3.26
N LYS A 97 -14.24 5.84 -2.58
CA LYS A 97 -15.04 7.06 -2.38
C LYS A 97 -15.43 7.68 -3.73
N ASN A 98 -16.32 8.66 -3.68
CA ASN A 98 -16.76 9.42 -4.86
C ASN A 98 -17.41 8.57 -5.95
N ASN A 99 -18.03 7.44 -5.56
CA ASN A 99 -18.66 6.49 -6.47
C ASN A 99 -17.70 5.88 -7.52
N LEU A 100 -16.43 5.74 -7.17
CA LEU A 100 -15.40 5.17 -8.04
C LEU A 100 -15.13 3.70 -7.71
N PHE A 101 -14.56 2.99 -8.68
CA PHE A 101 -14.13 1.60 -8.53
C PHE A 101 -12.83 1.36 -9.28
N ILE A 102 -11.90 0.70 -8.61
CA ILE A 102 -10.74 0.12 -9.28
C ILE A 102 -11.17 -1.26 -9.79
N ILE A 103 -11.00 -1.49 -11.09
CA ILE A 103 -11.29 -2.76 -11.76
C ILE A 103 -9.98 -3.38 -12.23
N CYS A 104 -9.73 -4.65 -11.92
CA CYS A 104 -8.49 -5.34 -12.30
C CYS A 104 -8.76 -6.69 -12.97
N THR A 105 -8.04 -7.00 -14.05
CA THR A 105 -8.13 -8.28 -14.77
C THR A 105 -7.29 -9.39 -14.11
N LYS A 106 -7.35 -10.62 -14.64
CA LYS A 106 -6.53 -11.75 -14.16
C LYS A 106 -5.03 -11.60 -14.49
N SER A 107 -4.69 -10.96 -15.60
CA SER A 107 -3.30 -10.65 -16.00
C SER A 107 -3.06 -9.18 -15.66
N PRO A 108 -2.78 -8.86 -14.39
CA PRO A 108 -3.29 -7.71 -13.65
C PRO A 108 -3.13 -6.42 -14.43
N LYS A 109 -4.19 -6.06 -15.15
CA LYS A 109 -4.38 -4.74 -15.73
C LYS A 109 -5.52 -4.08 -15.01
N CYS A 110 -5.26 -2.92 -14.42
CA CYS A 110 -6.17 -2.17 -13.59
C CYS A 110 -6.59 -0.87 -14.28
N GLY A 111 -7.83 -0.47 -14.04
CA GLY A 111 -8.43 0.79 -14.49
C GLY A 111 -9.33 1.38 -13.40
N LEU A 112 -9.77 2.62 -13.60
CA LEU A 112 -10.66 3.33 -12.68
C LEU A 112 -11.94 3.70 -13.44
N ILE A 113 -13.09 3.37 -12.85
CA ILE A 113 -14.40 3.68 -13.42
C ILE A 113 -15.30 4.35 -12.39
N ASP A 114 -16.34 5.05 -12.84
CA ASP A 114 -17.44 5.48 -11.99
C ASP A 114 -18.54 4.41 -11.84
N ASN A 115 -19.55 4.70 -11.02
CA ASN A 115 -20.69 3.81 -10.79
C ASN A 115 -21.67 3.69 -11.97
N LYS A 116 -21.44 4.40 -13.07
CA LYS A 116 -22.17 4.25 -14.34
C LYS A 116 -21.33 3.48 -15.37
N GLY A 117 -20.14 3.00 -14.99
CA GLY A 117 -19.23 2.30 -15.88
C GLY A 117 -18.43 3.22 -16.80
N LYS A 118 -18.45 4.54 -16.57
CA LYS A 118 -17.62 5.47 -17.34
C LYS A 118 -16.16 5.24 -16.95
N ILE A 119 -15.32 5.04 -17.96
CA ILE A 119 -13.88 4.93 -17.79
C ILE A 119 -13.30 6.29 -17.40
N ILE A 120 -12.69 6.35 -16.23
CA ILE A 120 -11.91 7.48 -15.72
C ILE A 120 -10.43 7.28 -16.04
N LEU A 121 -9.91 6.07 -15.77
CA LEU A 121 -8.59 5.62 -16.19
C LEU A 121 -8.72 4.31 -16.97
N PRO A 122 -8.10 4.17 -18.15
CA PRO A 122 -8.18 2.96 -18.95
C PRO A 122 -7.56 1.77 -18.21
N THR A 123 -8.07 0.56 -18.48
CA THR A 123 -7.60 -0.69 -17.86
C THR A 123 -6.29 -1.17 -18.47
N ILE A 124 -5.21 -0.41 -18.29
CA ILE A 124 -3.88 -0.67 -18.88
C ILE A 124 -2.73 -0.65 -17.86
N PHE A 125 -3.00 -0.17 -16.64
CA PHE A 125 -1.99 -0.02 -15.58
C PHE A 125 -1.72 -1.37 -14.91
N ASN A 126 -0.48 -1.62 -14.51
CA ASN A 126 -0.12 -2.82 -13.75
C ASN A 126 -0.73 -2.79 -12.34
N ASP A 127 -0.82 -1.60 -11.74
CA ASP A 127 -1.47 -1.38 -10.45
C ASP A 127 -2.10 0.01 -10.38
N ILE A 128 -3.14 0.13 -9.57
CA ILE A 128 -3.75 1.40 -9.18
C ILE A 128 -4.00 1.35 -7.67
N ASN A 129 -3.46 2.31 -6.94
CA ASN A 129 -3.66 2.48 -5.52
C ASN A 129 -4.13 3.91 -5.21
N SER A 130 -4.61 4.15 -4.00
CA SER A 130 -5.05 5.46 -3.53
C SER A 130 -4.41 5.77 -2.19
N ASN A 131 -4.26 7.06 -1.86
CA ASN A 131 -3.90 7.46 -0.51
C ASN A 131 -5.04 7.13 0.49
N LEU A 132 -4.76 7.30 1.80
CA LEU A 132 -5.72 7.02 2.88
C LEU A 132 -7.06 7.78 2.73
N TYR A 133 -7.02 8.99 2.17
CA TYR A 133 -8.20 9.82 2.00
C TYR A 133 -8.94 9.61 0.67
N GLU A 134 -8.31 8.91 -0.28
CA GLU A 134 -8.77 8.62 -1.65
C GLU A 134 -9.01 9.89 -2.48
N GLU A 135 -8.08 10.84 -2.39
CA GLU A 135 -8.12 12.14 -3.09
C GLU A 135 -7.36 12.11 -4.43
N TYR A 136 -6.44 11.16 -4.59
CA TYR A 136 -5.72 10.88 -5.82
C TYR A 136 -5.38 9.39 -5.92
N TYR A 137 -5.01 8.98 -7.11
CA TYR A 137 -4.63 7.61 -7.45
C TYR A 137 -3.18 7.57 -7.93
N LEU A 138 -2.40 6.69 -7.32
CA LEU A 138 -1.06 6.35 -7.79
C LEU A 138 -1.21 5.17 -8.76
N VAL A 139 -0.63 5.28 -9.94
CA VAL A 139 -0.70 4.24 -10.97
C VAL A 139 0.70 3.75 -11.32
N GLU A 140 0.84 2.46 -11.62
CA GLU A 140 2.08 1.88 -12.13
C GLU A 140 1.86 1.44 -13.59
N ASN A 141 2.67 1.94 -14.52
CA ASN A 141 2.60 1.54 -15.92
C ASN A 141 3.34 0.21 -16.18
N GLU A 142 3.29 -0.27 -17.42
CA GLU A 142 3.94 -1.52 -17.81
C GLU A 142 5.47 -1.55 -17.65
N LYS A 143 6.11 -0.37 -17.56
CA LYS A 143 7.56 -0.22 -17.36
C LYS A 143 7.95 -0.16 -15.88
N GLY A 144 6.98 -0.26 -14.97
CA GLY A 144 7.19 -0.11 -13.52
C GLY A 144 7.43 1.33 -13.09
N LEU A 145 7.00 2.30 -13.90
CA LEU A 145 7.07 3.72 -13.58
C LEU A 145 5.71 4.20 -13.06
N PHE A 146 5.76 5.12 -12.11
CA PHE A 146 4.63 5.61 -11.35
C PHE A 146 4.21 6.99 -11.81
N GLY A 147 2.90 7.21 -11.82
CA GLY A 147 2.26 8.51 -12.00
C GLY A 147 1.17 8.74 -10.97
N VAL A 148 0.62 9.95 -10.96
CA VAL A 148 -0.44 10.36 -10.04
C VAL A 148 -1.56 11.03 -10.83
N TYR A 149 -2.79 10.60 -10.57
CA TYR A 149 -4.01 11.12 -11.19
C TYR A 149 -5.00 11.58 -10.15
N ASP A 150 -5.74 12.65 -10.43
CA ASP A 150 -6.86 13.05 -9.59
C ASP A 150 -8.06 12.10 -9.74
N ILE A 151 -9.09 12.30 -8.93
CA ILE A 151 -10.34 11.49 -8.98
C ILE A 151 -11.12 11.62 -10.29
N LYS A 152 -10.80 12.61 -11.14
CA LYS A 152 -11.42 12.84 -12.45
C LYS A 152 -10.59 12.25 -13.59
N GLY A 153 -9.42 11.67 -13.29
CA GLY A 153 -8.50 11.11 -14.26
C GLY A 153 -7.58 12.15 -14.91
N ASN A 154 -7.48 13.36 -14.36
CA ASN A 154 -6.49 14.33 -14.81
C ASN A 154 -5.10 13.94 -14.29
N ASN A 155 -4.10 14.01 -15.17
CA ASN A 155 -2.73 13.76 -14.80
C ASN A 155 -2.19 14.87 -13.88
N ILE A 156 -1.71 14.49 -12.70
CA ILE A 156 -0.97 15.36 -11.76
C ILE A 156 0.54 15.17 -11.98
N TYR A 157 0.98 13.92 -12.02
CA TYR A 157 2.34 13.53 -12.41
C TYR A 157 2.27 12.39 -13.45
N PRO A 158 2.99 12.48 -14.58
CA PRO A 158 3.04 11.41 -15.59
C PRO A 158 3.76 10.17 -15.06
N GLU A 159 3.52 9.01 -15.68
CA GLU A 159 4.09 7.71 -15.31
C GLU A 159 5.57 7.58 -15.69
N GLU A 160 6.39 8.47 -15.15
CA GLU A 160 7.79 8.66 -15.51
C GLU A 160 8.72 8.58 -14.28
N TYR A 161 8.15 8.28 -13.11
CA TYR A 161 8.88 8.29 -11.84
C TYR A 161 9.08 6.89 -11.27
N ILE A 162 10.18 6.69 -10.56
CA ILE A 162 10.34 5.59 -9.61
C ILE A 162 9.96 6.14 -8.23
N PHE A 163 8.95 5.56 -7.58
CA PHE A 163 8.57 5.94 -6.21
C PHE A 163 9.31 5.10 -5.17
N TYR A 164 9.72 5.76 -4.08
CA TYR A 164 10.39 5.15 -2.94
C TYR A 164 9.45 5.13 -1.73
N LYS A 165 9.38 6.24 -1.00
CA LYS A 165 8.56 6.36 0.21
C LYS A 165 7.58 7.51 0.09
N GLU A 166 6.40 7.29 0.66
CA GLU A 166 5.34 8.28 0.80
C GLU A 166 5.24 8.74 2.27
N ASP A 167 5.15 10.04 2.51
CA ASP A 167 4.89 10.66 3.81
C ASP A 167 3.68 11.60 3.67
N ASN A 168 2.49 11.08 3.95
CA ASN A 168 1.21 11.75 3.66
C ASN A 168 1.11 12.18 2.18
N TYR A 169 1.14 13.50 1.92
CA TYR A 169 1.07 14.07 0.57
C TYR A 169 2.42 14.23 -0.11
N LYS A 170 3.50 13.69 0.46
CA LYS A 170 4.84 13.83 -0.10
C LYS A 170 5.42 12.50 -0.53
N VAL A 171 6.05 12.45 -1.69
CA VAL A 171 6.64 11.23 -2.24
C VAL A 171 8.09 11.45 -2.59
N PHE A 172 8.98 10.62 -2.05
CA PHE A 172 10.36 10.52 -2.53
C PHE A 172 10.35 9.77 -3.85
N ALA A 173 10.74 10.46 -4.93
CA ALA A 173 10.67 9.95 -6.29
C ALA A 173 11.95 10.21 -7.07
N GLN A 174 12.20 9.42 -8.11
CA GLN A 174 13.33 9.64 -9.01
C GLN A 174 12.86 9.62 -10.46
N LYS A 175 13.34 10.56 -11.27
CA LYS A 175 13.10 10.65 -12.71
C LYS A 175 14.35 11.23 -13.37
N ASP A 176 14.77 10.67 -14.50
CA ASP A 176 15.94 11.13 -15.28
C ASP A 176 17.21 11.36 -14.43
N ASN A 177 17.50 10.41 -13.53
CA ASN A 177 18.60 10.46 -12.56
C ASN A 177 18.55 11.61 -11.54
N LYS A 178 17.44 12.36 -11.47
CA LYS A 178 17.22 13.39 -10.46
C LYS A 178 16.30 12.86 -9.37
N ALA A 179 16.65 13.17 -8.14
CA ALA A 179 15.85 12.86 -6.97
C ALA A 179 14.90 14.01 -6.63
N TYR A 180 13.67 13.68 -6.26
CA TYR A 180 12.60 14.61 -5.97
C TYR A 180 11.95 14.29 -4.63
N ILE A 181 11.48 15.33 -3.96
CA ILE A 181 10.39 15.22 -2.97
C ILE A 181 9.17 15.86 -3.63
N LEU A 182 8.32 15.03 -4.24
CA LEU A 182 7.08 15.48 -4.86
C LEU A 182 6.11 15.86 -3.78
N ASP A 183 5.46 17.01 -3.91
CA ASP A 183 4.34 17.42 -3.08
C ASP A 183 3.06 17.27 -3.90
N LEU A 184 2.19 16.35 -3.46
CA LEU A 184 0.96 15.97 -4.15
C LEU A 184 -0.21 16.90 -3.79
N GLU A 185 -0.09 17.71 -2.73
CA GLU A 185 -1.08 18.72 -2.35
C GLU A 185 -0.79 20.07 -3.01
N ASN A 186 0.50 20.44 -3.10
CA ASN A 186 0.93 21.68 -3.72
C ASN A 186 2.15 21.44 -4.61
N LEU A 187 1.90 21.23 -5.90
CA LEU A 187 2.92 20.94 -6.91
C LEU A 187 4.05 21.99 -6.97
N SER A 188 3.78 23.25 -6.60
CA SER A 188 4.81 24.31 -6.55
C SER A 188 5.83 24.13 -5.43
N LYS A 189 5.52 23.30 -4.42
CA LYS A 189 6.42 22.97 -3.31
C LYS A 189 7.25 21.71 -3.55
N THR A 190 7.14 21.09 -4.73
CA THR A 190 8.00 19.98 -5.11
C THR A 190 9.46 20.41 -5.10
N VAL A 191 10.29 19.61 -4.43
CA VAL A 191 11.72 19.88 -4.28
C VAL A 191 12.51 19.00 -5.23
N ILE A 192 13.43 19.61 -5.97
CA ILE A 192 14.48 18.91 -6.71
C ILE A 192 15.71 18.86 -5.81
N LEU A 193 16.23 17.67 -5.56
CA LEU A 193 17.40 17.47 -4.72
C LEU A 193 18.70 17.60 -5.53
N ASP A 194 19.82 17.69 -4.82
CA ASP A 194 21.18 17.69 -5.40
C ASP A 194 21.37 16.49 -6.35
N GLU A 195 22.02 16.71 -7.48
CA GLU A 195 22.22 15.70 -8.53
C GLU A 195 23.00 14.46 -8.08
N ASN A 196 23.80 14.58 -7.02
CA ASN A 196 24.57 13.48 -6.46
C ASN A 196 23.76 12.64 -5.46
N ILE A 197 22.50 13.00 -5.20
CA ILE A 197 21.61 12.26 -4.31
C ILE A 197 20.91 11.14 -5.08
N SER A 198 21.06 9.93 -4.55
CA SER A 198 20.30 8.75 -4.98
C SER A 198 19.58 8.12 -3.79
N PHE A 199 18.34 7.68 -3.99
CA PHE A 199 17.57 7.04 -2.94
C PHE A 199 17.88 5.54 -2.84
N ILE A 200 17.82 5.04 -1.61
CA ILE A 200 18.02 3.62 -1.31
C ILE A 200 16.65 2.99 -1.05
N LYS A 201 16.29 1.99 -1.86
CA LYS A 201 15.05 1.24 -1.64
C LYS A 201 15.17 0.41 -0.36
N THR A 202 14.25 0.63 0.58
CA THR A 202 14.17 -0.12 1.84
C THR A 202 12.88 -0.91 1.88
N ALA A 203 12.79 -1.93 2.75
CA ALA A 203 11.54 -2.67 2.94
C ALA A 203 10.39 -1.71 3.35
N ASN A 204 9.22 -1.92 2.76
CA ASN A 204 8.02 -1.17 3.09
C ASN A 204 7.47 -1.66 4.44
N ASN A 205 7.93 -1.04 5.53
CA ASN A 205 7.29 -1.23 6.83
C ASN A 205 6.14 -0.22 6.91
N PHE A 206 4.91 -0.72 6.73
CA PHE A 206 3.70 0.07 6.87
C PHE A 206 3.41 0.30 8.36
N THR A 207 3.88 1.42 8.90
CA THR A 207 3.27 2.02 10.09
C THR A 207 2.46 3.24 9.63
N ILE A 208 1.16 3.23 9.96
CA ILE A 208 0.27 4.36 9.76
C ILE A 208 0.63 5.41 10.81
N GLY A 209 0.83 6.67 10.41
CA GLY A 209 0.92 7.80 11.34
C GLY A 209 2.33 8.24 11.79
N GLU A 210 3.42 7.67 11.27
CA GLU A 210 4.78 8.12 11.60
C GLU A 210 5.42 8.88 10.41
N LYS A 211 6.16 9.96 10.71
CA LYS A 211 6.96 10.71 9.73
C LYS A 211 7.86 9.74 8.97
N ARG A 212 7.74 9.68 7.66
CA ARG A 212 8.55 8.74 6.86
C ARG A 212 9.87 9.38 6.42
N TYR A 213 10.96 8.79 6.88
CA TYR A 213 12.32 9.15 6.48
C TYR A 213 12.77 8.32 5.28
N GLN A 214 13.60 8.89 4.42
CA GLN A 214 14.20 8.22 3.28
C GLN A 214 15.72 8.13 3.47
N ILE A 215 16.28 6.94 3.26
CA ILE A 215 17.73 6.76 3.20
C ILE A 215 18.20 7.19 1.82
N PHE A 216 19.22 8.03 1.78
CA PHE A 216 19.83 8.47 0.54
C PHE A 216 21.34 8.27 0.58
N LYS A 217 21.94 8.23 -0.59
CA LYS A 217 23.39 8.22 -0.79
C LYS A 217 23.80 9.47 -1.54
N GLN A 218 24.80 10.17 -1.02
CA GLN A 218 25.42 11.34 -1.65
C GLN A 218 26.94 11.17 -1.59
N ASN A 219 27.62 11.35 -2.71
CA ASN A 219 29.09 11.27 -2.80
C ASN A 219 29.69 10.01 -2.17
N GLY A 220 29.02 8.87 -2.31
CA GLY A 220 29.50 7.59 -1.76
C GLY A 220 29.01 7.26 -0.35
N LYS A 221 28.46 8.23 0.39
CA LYS A 221 28.08 8.07 1.81
C LYS A 221 26.57 8.12 2.02
N PHE A 222 26.09 7.40 3.03
CA PHE A 222 24.67 7.24 3.34
C PHE A 222 24.23 8.23 4.42
N GLY A 223 23.09 8.86 4.18
CA GLY A 223 22.39 9.75 5.10
C GLY A 223 20.89 9.46 5.15
N VAL A 224 20.17 10.23 5.97
CA VAL A 224 18.72 10.15 6.11
C VAL A 224 18.11 11.54 5.95
N ILE A 225 17.08 11.65 5.11
CA ILE A 225 16.35 12.88 4.82
C ILE A 225 14.88 12.70 5.16
N ASN A 226 14.21 13.77 5.61
CA ASN A 226 12.77 13.79 5.82
C ASN A 226 12.04 14.47 4.64
N SER A 227 10.71 14.35 4.62
CA SER A 227 9.86 14.92 3.56
C SER A 227 9.81 16.46 3.57
N SER A 228 10.33 17.11 4.60
CA SER A 228 10.55 18.56 4.66
C SER A 228 11.91 18.99 4.08
N ASN A 229 12.59 18.11 3.35
CA ASN A 229 13.92 18.35 2.79
C ASN A 229 14.98 18.67 3.86
N THR A 230 14.84 18.12 5.08
CA THR A 230 15.84 18.25 6.15
C THR A 230 16.66 16.97 6.22
N VAL A 231 17.97 17.09 6.07
CA VAL A 231 18.91 16.00 6.33
C VAL A 231 18.99 15.80 7.85
N VAL A 232 18.40 14.71 8.34
CA VAL A 232 18.37 14.37 9.77
C VAL A 232 19.57 13.54 10.21
N ILE A 233 20.15 12.74 9.29
CA ILE A 233 21.45 12.10 9.49
C ILE A 233 22.31 12.48 8.27
N PRO A 234 23.41 13.22 8.45
CA PRO A 234 24.30 13.61 7.34
C PRO A 234 24.89 12.40 6.60
N PRO A 235 25.18 12.55 5.29
CA PRO A 235 25.81 11.49 4.51
C PRO A 235 27.28 11.30 4.91
N SER A 236 27.50 10.52 5.96
CA SER A 236 28.84 10.32 6.57
C SER A 236 29.27 8.85 6.65
N TYR A 237 28.36 7.91 6.43
CA TYR A 237 28.58 6.49 6.70
C TYR A 237 28.67 5.63 5.44
N ASP A 238 29.41 4.52 5.48
CA ASP A 238 29.53 3.58 4.37
C ASP A 238 28.22 2.81 4.12
N LYS A 239 27.42 2.61 5.17
CA LYS A 239 26.10 1.98 5.11
C LYS A 239 25.19 2.45 6.24
N LEU A 240 23.89 2.50 5.95
CA LEU A 240 22.82 2.71 6.92
C LEU A 240 21.77 1.60 6.79
N THR A 241 21.37 1.01 7.91
CA THR A 241 20.26 0.03 7.95
C THR A 241 19.23 0.47 8.99
N PRO A 242 17.96 0.73 8.59
CA PRO A 242 16.94 1.22 9.50
C PRO A 242 16.40 0.13 10.43
N SER A 243 16.01 0.50 11.64
CA SER A 243 15.19 -0.34 12.52
C SER A 243 13.76 -0.48 11.99
N GLN A 244 13.01 -1.46 12.52
CA GLN A 244 11.61 -1.67 12.11
C GLN A 244 10.73 -0.43 12.34
N ASN A 245 10.98 0.29 13.44
CA ASN A 245 10.26 1.51 13.84
C ASN A 245 10.94 2.80 13.37
N TRP A 246 12.02 2.73 12.57
CA TRP A 246 12.72 3.89 11.99
C TRP A 246 13.29 4.91 13.00
N LYS A 247 13.27 4.60 14.30
CA LYS A 247 13.83 5.44 15.36
C LYS A 247 15.36 5.30 15.49
N TYR A 248 15.89 4.16 15.06
CA TYR A 248 17.31 3.83 15.13
C TYR A 248 17.83 3.33 13.79
N TYR A 249 19.13 3.52 13.57
CA TYR A 249 19.82 3.06 12.39
C TYR A 249 21.12 2.39 12.82
N ILE A 250 21.41 1.23 12.24
CA ILE A 250 22.76 0.69 12.27
C ILE A 250 23.58 1.49 11.27
N ILE A 251 24.63 2.14 11.78
CA ILE A 251 25.66 2.83 10.99
C ILE A 251 26.85 1.90 10.81
N GLU A 252 27.46 1.89 9.63
CA GLU A 252 28.67 1.15 9.34
C GLU A 252 29.76 2.07 8.79
N GLN A 253 30.97 1.95 9.33
CA GLN A 253 32.17 2.64 8.84
C GLN A 253 33.37 1.71 9.03
N ASN A 254 34.18 1.51 7.98
CA ASN A 254 35.38 0.66 8.04
C ASN A 254 35.12 -0.75 8.62
N ASN A 255 34.03 -1.40 8.20
CA ASN A 255 33.56 -2.71 8.67
C ASN A 255 33.19 -2.80 10.16
N LYS A 256 33.10 -1.68 10.88
CA LYS A 256 32.58 -1.61 12.25
C LYS A 256 31.22 -0.96 12.28
N LYS A 257 30.35 -1.49 13.13
CA LYS A 257 28.96 -1.09 13.29
C LYS A 257 28.76 -0.34 14.59
N GLY A 258 27.89 0.66 14.53
CA GLY A 258 27.39 1.43 15.65
C GLY A 258 25.89 1.64 15.51
N LEU A 259 25.30 2.33 16.49
CA LEU A 259 23.87 2.63 16.53
C LEU A 259 23.67 4.13 16.69
N ILE A 260 22.85 4.72 15.83
CA ILE A 260 22.46 6.13 15.87
C ILE A 260 20.93 6.23 15.96
N ASN A 261 20.41 7.25 16.64
CA ASN A 261 18.97 7.56 16.61
C ASN A 261 18.63 8.57 15.50
N ILE A 262 17.33 8.81 15.31
CA ILE A 262 16.84 9.76 14.29
C ILE A 262 17.18 11.23 14.57
N GLU A 263 17.58 11.56 15.80
CA GLU A 263 18.05 12.89 16.20
C GLU A 263 19.55 13.07 15.93
N ASN A 264 20.18 12.16 15.19
CA ASN A 264 21.61 12.13 14.89
C ASN A 264 22.50 11.92 16.13
N LYS A 265 21.96 11.37 17.23
CA LYS A 265 22.72 11.03 18.43
C LYS A 265 23.27 9.62 18.33
N ILE A 266 24.59 9.48 18.44
CA ILE A 266 25.25 8.18 18.57
C ILE A 266 24.84 7.55 19.90
N ILE A 267 24.14 6.42 19.83
CA ILE A 267 23.69 5.64 20.98
C ILE A 267 24.75 4.60 21.35
N LYS A 268 25.41 4.02 20.32
CA LYS A 268 26.51 3.07 20.47
C LYS A 268 27.59 3.37 19.45
N ASP A 269 28.82 3.53 19.93
CA ASP A 269 29.98 3.79 19.08
C ASP A 269 30.24 2.65 18.09
N MET A 270 30.88 2.99 16.96
CA MET A 270 31.20 2.05 15.89
C MET A 270 32.38 1.14 16.25
N LYS A 271 32.12 0.13 17.09
CA LYS A 271 33.12 -0.85 17.54
C LYS A 271 32.67 -2.31 17.43
N TYR A 272 31.43 -2.55 17.00
CA TYR A 272 30.83 -3.88 16.93
C TYR A 272 31.00 -4.49 15.55
N ASP A 273 31.10 -5.81 15.47
CA ASP A 273 31.16 -6.55 14.20
C ASP A 273 29.73 -6.86 13.69
N GLU A 274 28.79 -7.02 14.62
CA GLU A 274 27.38 -7.26 14.32
C GLU A 274 26.48 -6.47 15.28
N ILE A 275 25.40 -5.91 14.72
CA ILE A 275 24.28 -5.37 15.49
C ILE A 275 23.02 -6.02 14.92
N GLN A 276 22.22 -6.63 15.78
CA GLN A 276 20.94 -7.24 15.43
C GLN A 276 19.82 -6.46 16.11
N LEU A 277 18.88 -5.95 15.32
CA LEU A 277 17.69 -5.24 15.80
C LEU A 277 16.55 -6.25 15.92
N ILE A 278 16.23 -6.62 17.16
CA ILE A 278 15.07 -7.45 17.50
C ILE A 278 13.95 -6.50 17.97
N LYS A 279 12.69 -6.94 17.97
CA LYS A 279 11.55 -6.08 18.32
C LYS A 279 11.67 -5.44 19.70
N GLU A 280 12.21 -6.17 20.67
CA GLU A 280 12.22 -5.78 22.09
C GLU A 280 13.60 -5.28 22.57
N TYR A 281 14.68 -5.72 21.93
CA TYR A 281 16.04 -5.36 22.31
C TYR A 281 16.99 -5.39 21.12
N ILE A 282 18.19 -4.87 21.33
CA ILE A 282 19.29 -4.83 20.38
C ILE A 282 20.41 -5.73 20.91
N ILE A 283 20.92 -6.62 20.06
CA ILE A 283 22.11 -7.43 20.36
C ILE A 283 23.31 -6.79 19.69
N LEU A 284 24.37 -6.53 20.46
CA LEU A 284 25.63 -6.00 20.00
C LEU A 284 26.71 -7.07 20.17
N LYS A 285 27.40 -7.42 19.07
CA LYS A 285 28.44 -8.45 19.09
C LYS A 285 29.78 -7.88 18.65
N ALA A 286 30.83 -8.20 19.40
CA ALA A 286 32.20 -7.86 19.10
C ALA A 286 33.09 -9.09 19.25
N ALA A 287 34.04 -9.28 18.34
CA ALA A 287 34.94 -10.43 18.32
C ALA A 287 35.65 -10.61 19.67
N GLY A 288 35.58 -11.83 20.21
CA GLY A 288 36.22 -12.20 21.48
C GLY A 288 35.58 -11.59 22.73
N LYS A 289 34.39 -10.97 22.63
CA LYS A 289 33.62 -10.44 23.76
C LYS A 289 32.28 -11.14 23.91
N LYS A 290 31.74 -11.13 25.13
CA LYS A 290 30.37 -11.57 25.40
C LYS A 290 29.40 -10.59 24.75
N ASP A 291 28.30 -11.12 24.19
CA ASP A 291 27.22 -10.32 23.60
C ASP A 291 26.65 -9.32 24.62
N GLU A 292 26.43 -8.08 24.16
CA GLU A 292 25.78 -7.04 24.94
C GLU A 292 24.32 -6.89 24.48
N PHE A 293 23.41 -6.70 25.44
CA PHE A 293 21.99 -6.49 25.20
C PHE A 293 21.61 -5.07 25.58
N TYR A 294 20.86 -4.39 24.71
CA TYR A 294 20.40 -3.02 24.91
C TYR A 294 18.89 -2.94 24.69
N SER A 295 18.15 -2.40 25.67
CA SER A 295 16.72 -2.12 25.53
C SER A 295 16.49 -0.86 24.70
N TYR A 296 15.35 -0.77 24.01
CA TYR A 296 14.94 0.47 23.36
C TYR A 296 14.42 1.54 24.37
N GLU A 297 14.24 1.15 25.64
CA GLU A 297 13.83 2.02 26.76
C GLU A 297 15.00 2.81 27.36
#